data_AF-A0AAJ0GMS0-F1
#
_entry.id   AF-A0AAJ0GMS0-F1
#
_cell.length_a   1.000
_cell.length_b   1.000
_cell.length_c   1.000
_cell.angle_alpha   90.00
_cell.angle_beta   90.00
_cell.angle_gamma   90.00
#
_symmetry.space_group_name_H-M   'P 1'
#
loop_
_entity.id
_entity.type
_entity.pdbx_description
1 polymer ?
#
loop_
_entity_poly.entity_id
_entity_poly.type
_entity_poly.pdbx_seq_one_letter_code
_entity_poly.pdbx_strand_id
1 'polypeptide(L)'
;ATTFQLTAQDTLAGFGLSSACELVLYQPISCDPYVKTLGSKAYHGSPGDKAFTDTVCSATCSTALGVARRRITTACAATPNLFPGYPVIAVIDSVVSGWNETCLKDTDGEYCNAKIEAFPAVEKLEDMPQTQLCSFCFGEKLRLMQRSPYSAY
;
A
#
# COMPACT_ATOMS: atom_id res chain seq x y z
N ALA A 1 18.11 -8.76 6.32
CA ALA A 1 16.87 -7.96 6.42
C ALA A 1 16.49 -7.54 5.00
N THR A 2 15.25 -7.76 4.59
CA THR A 2 14.74 -7.27 3.30
C THR A 2 14.37 -5.79 3.45
N THR A 3 14.75 -4.97 2.45
CA THR A 3 14.46 -3.53 2.44
C THR A 3 14.16 -3.06 1.03
N PHE A 4 13.37 -2.00 0.91
CA PHE A 4 13.19 -1.28 -0.36
C PHE A 4 13.33 0.22 -0.19
N GLN A 5 13.56 0.93 -1.29
CA GLN A 5 13.54 2.39 -1.34
C GLN A 5 12.39 2.86 -2.22
N LEU A 6 11.71 3.93 -1.80
CA LEU A 6 10.61 4.52 -2.58
C LEU A 6 11.14 5.06 -3.92
N THR A 7 12.23 5.80 -3.87
CA THR A 7 12.92 6.37 -5.03
C THR A 7 14.39 5.94 -5.03
N ALA A 8 14.99 5.81 -6.21
CA ALA A 8 16.43 5.55 -6.29
C ALA A 8 17.20 6.84 -5.97
N GLN A 9 18.48 6.69 -5.59
CA GLN A 9 19.35 7.84 -5.29
C GLN A 9 19.41 8.80 -6.49
N ASP A 10 19.53 10.08 -6.21
CA ASP A 10 19.68 11.18 -7.17
C ASP A 10 18.52 11.37 -8.16
N THR A 11 17.46 10.55 -8.13
CA THR A 11 16.33 10.69 -9.08
C THR A 11 15.43 11.90 -8.81
N LEU A 12 15.65 12.62 -7.71
CA LEU A 12 14.88 13.79 -7.28
C LEU A 12 15.72 15.07 -7.32
N ALA A 13 16.98 14.97 -7.78
CA ALA A 13 17.83 16.12 -7.96
C ALA A 13 17.15 17.12 -8.94
N GLY A 14 17.07 18.38 -8.52
CA GLY A 14 16.42 19.43 -9.30
C GLY A 14 14.90 19.54 -9.14
N PHE A 15 14.25 18.70 -8.33
CA PHE A 15 12.81 18.82 -8.02
C PHE A 15 12.50 19.94 -7.00
N GLY A 16 13.51 20.70 -6.57
CA GLY A 16 13.34 21.82 -5.63
C GLY A 16 12.99 21.37 -4.20
N LEU A 17 13.23 20.10 -3.86
CA LEU A 17 13.09 19.58 -2.51
C LEU A 17 14.21 20.08 -1.60
N SER A 18 13.92 20.20 -0.30
CA SER A 18 14.99 20.38 0.68
C SER A 18 15.87 19.13 0.72
N SER A 19 17.17 19.30 1.03
CA SER A 19 18.08 18.16 1.19
C SER A 19 17.57 17.16 2.24
N ALA A 20 16.91 17.65 3.30
CA ALA A 20 16.31 16.79 4.31
C ALA A 20 15.14 15.95 3.75
N CYS A 21 14.28 16.55 2.92
CA CYS A 21 13.17 15.85 2.28
C CYS A 21 13.68 14.78 1.30
N GLU A 22 14.66 15.12 0.48
CA GLU A 22 15.27 14.20 -0.48
C GLU A 22 15.93 13.01 0.24
N LEU A 23 16.72 13.27 1.29
CA LEU A 23 17.37 12.21 2.08
C LEU A 23 16.38 11.21 2.67
N VAL A 24 15.22 11.65 3.17
CA VAL A 24 14.24 10.70 3.75
C VAL A 24 13.52 9.88 2.69
N LEU A 25 13.32 10.40 1.47
CA LEU A 25 12.71 9.65 0.37
C LEU A 25 13.62 8.52 -0.13
N TYR A 26 14.93 8.68 0.05
CA TYR A 26 15.95 7.69 -0.30
C TYR A 26 16.26 6.67 0.80
N GLN A 27 15.70 6.84 2.00
CA GLN A 27 15.96 5.90 3.09
C GLN A 27 15.37 4.52 2.80
N PRO A 28 16.11 3.44 3.14
CA PRO A 28 15.57 2.09 3.05
C PRO A 28 14.44 1.88 4.08
N ILE A 29 13.36 1.25 3.65
CA ILE A 29 12.22 0.83 4.45
C ILE A 29 12.36 -0.67 4.71
N SER A 30 12.29 -1.08 5.97
CA SER A 30 12.42 -2.50 6.40
C SER A 30 11.15 -3.30 6.12
N CYS A 31 10.96 -3.60 4.84
CA CYS A 31 9.85 -4.36 4.27
C CYS A 31 10.38 -5.19 3.09
N ASP A 32 9.64 -6.24 2.73
CA ASP A 32 9.90 -6.97 1.48
C ASP A 32 9.81 -6.02 0.26
N PRO A 33 10.71 -6.13 -0.74
CA PRO A 33 10.66 -5.30 -1.95
C PRO A 33 9.34 -5.34 -2.72
N TYR A 34 8.59 -6.44 -2.63
CA TYR A 34 7.25 -6.52 -3.20
C TYR A 34 6.33 -5.41 -2.70
N VAL A 35 6.47 -4.96 -1.46
CA VAL A 35 5.62 -3.90 -0.88
C VAL A 35 5.66 -2.63 -1.73
N LYS A 36 6.79 -2.32 -2.38
CA LYS A 36 6.89 -1.17 -3.29
C LYS A 36 5.88 -1.23 -4.45
N THR A 37 5.58 -2.43 -4.97
CA THR A 37 4.66 -2.59 -6.12
C THR A 37 3.20 -2.34 -5.72
N LEU A 38 2.88 -2.40 -4.42
CA LEU A 38 1.57 -2.06 -3.88
C LEU A 38 1.26 -0.56 -3.95
N GLY A 39 2.23 0.28 -4.35
CA GLY A 39 1.96 1.69 -4.68
C GLY A 39 1.38 1.92 -6.08
N SER A 40 1.22 0.86 -6.89
CA SER A 40 0.63 0.97 -8.23
C SER A 40 -0.88 1.11 -8.17
N LYS A 41 -1.46 1.84 -9.12
CA LYS A 41 -2.91 2.00 -9.23
C LYS A 41 -3.53 0.74 -9.86
N ALA A 42 -3.70 -0.31 -9.06
CA ALA A 42 -4.27 -1.58 -9.47
C ALA A 42 -5.15 -2.18 -8.35
N TYR A 43 -5.90 -3.24 -8.69
CA TYR A 43 -6.54 -4.08 -7.68
C TYR A 43 -5.49 -5.02 -7.09
N HIS A 44 -5.35 -5.07 -5.76
CA HIS A 44 -4.28 -5.83 -5.12
C HIS A 44 -4.80 -7.15 -4.52
N GLY A 45 -4.51 -8.28 -5.17
CA GLY A 45 -4.82 -9.63 -4.67
C GLY A 45 -3.81 -10.15 -3.62
N SER A 46 -3.88 -11.44 -3.31
CA SER A 46 -2.93 -12.11 -2.42
C SER A 46 -1.54 -12.19 -3.08
N PRO A 47 -0.47 -11.79 -2.38
CA PRO A 47 0.87 -11.95 -2.90
C PRO A 47 1.33 -13.40 -2.72
N GLY A 48 1.35 -14.16 -3.82
CA GLY A 48 1.88 -15.51 -3.84
C GLY A 48 1.16 -16.44 -2.86
N ASP A 49 1.93 -17.20 -2.08
CA ASP A 49 1.40 -18.06 -1.03
C ASP A 49 1.23 -17.33 0.32
N LYS A 50 0.61 -18.01 1.29
CA LYS A 50 0.37 -17.45 2.62
C LYS A 50 1.67 -17.07 3.35
N ALA A 51 2.74 -17.85 3.20
CA ALA A 51 4.00 -17.58 3.89
C ALA A 51 4.68 -16.30 3.36
N PHE A 52 4.60 -16.09 2.04
CA PHE A 52 5.03 -14.85 1.42
C PHE A 52 4.13 -13.67 1.84
N THR A 53 2.81 -13.88 1.86
CA THR A 53 1.86 -12.88 2.37
C THR A 53 2.15 -12.49 3.83
N ASP A 54 2.47 -13.44 4.70
CA ASP A 54 2.86 -13.17 6.09
C ASP A 54 4.14 -12.34 6.20
N THR A 55 5.08 -12.50 5.26
CA THR A 55 6.30 -11.70 5.19
C THR A 55 5.99 -10.25 4.77
N VAL A 56 5.19 -10.09 3.71
CA VAL A 56 4.71 -8.78 3.20
C VAL A 56 3.91 -8.04 4.27
N CYS A 57 3.02 -8.74 4.96
CA CYS A 57 2.06 -8.21 5.94
C CYS A 57 2.57 -8.23 7.38
N SER A 58 3.89 -8.38 7.58
CA SER A 58 4.47 -8.42 8.91
C SER A 58 4.28 -7.11 9.69
N ALA A 59 4.16 -7.22 11.02
CA ALA A 59 4.07 -6.05 11.91
C ALA A 59 5.31 -5.13 11.81
N THR A 60 6.48 -5.72 11.56
CA THR A 60 7.73 -4.99 11.28
C THR A 60 7.57 -4.09 10.05
N CYS A 61 6.99 -4.62 8.96
CA CYS A 61 6.78 -3.83 7.75
C CYS A 61 5.74 -2.72 7.97
N SER A 62 4.61 -3.01 8.61
CA SER A 62 3.61 -1.99 8.97
C SER A 62 4.23 -0.84 9.77
N THR A 63 5.06 -1.18 10.76
CA THR A 63 5.80 -0.19 11.57
C THR A 63 6.77 0.62 10.73
N ALA A 64 7.54 -0.03 9.85
CA ALA A 64 8.51 0.62 8.97
C ALA A 64 7.82 1.62 8.02
N LEU A 65 6.69 1.25 7.43
CA LEU A 65 5.87 2.12 6.58
C LEU A 65 5.37 3.34 7.37
N GLY A 66 4.84 3.14 8.57
CA GLY A 66 4.39 4.24 9.44
C GLY A 66 5.52 5.20 9.85
N VAL A 67 6.72 4.67 10.13
CA VAL A 67 7.92 5.47 10.42
C VAL A 67 8.35 6.25 9.18
N ALA A 68 8.42 5.62 8.01
CA ALA A 68 8.80 6.27 6.76
C ALA A 68 7.84 7.42 6.43
N ARG A 69 6.53 7.18 6.50
CA ARG A 69 5.49 8.19 6.29
C ARG A 69 5.70 9.40 7.20
N ARG A 70 5.87 9.19 8.50
CA ARG A 70 6.10 10.28 9.47
C ARG A 70 7.37 11.08 9.15
N ARG A 71 8.48 10.41 8.83
CA ARG A 71 9.74 11.08 8.47
C ARG A 71 9.58 11.95 7.22
N ILE A 72 8.90 11.44 6.20
CA ILE A 72 8.59 12.18 4.97
C ILE A 72 7.73 13.39 5.27
N THR A 73 6.62 13.22 6.00
CA THR A 73 5.74 14.34 6.39
C THR A 73 6.52 15.46 7.09
N THR A 74 7.40 15.11 8.04
CA THR A 74 8.17 16.11 8.80
C THR A 74 9.25 16.78 7.94
N ALA A 75 10.09 16.01 7.23
CA ALA A 75 11.23 16.57 6.51
C ALA A 75 10.82 17.36 5.26
N CYS A 76 9.68 17.01 4.65
CA CYS A 76 9.16 17.64 3.45
C CYS A 76 8.17 18.78 3.73
N ALA A 77 7.94 19.17 4.99
CA ALA A 77 6.97 20.21 5.34
C ALA A 77 7.20 21.55 4.61
N ALA A 78 8.47 21.92 4.39
CA ALA A 78 8.84 23.14 3.65
C ALA A 78 8.78 22.99 2.11
N THR A 79 8.78 21.75 1.61
CA THR A 79 8.74 21.42 0.17
C THR A 79 7.73 20.30 -0.05
N PRO A 80 6.42 20.57 0.18
CA PRO A 80 5.41 19.52 0.33
C PRO A 80 5.00 18.85 -0.99
N ASN A 81 5.45 19.37 -2.13
CA ASN A 81 5.09 18.89 -3.45
C ASN A 81 6.34 18.51 -4.24
N LEU A 82 6.31 17.36 -4.93
CA LEU A 82 7.35 16.98 -5.90
C LEU A 82 7.27 17.86 -7.15
N PHE A 83 6.06 18.14 -7.59
CA PHE A 83 5.74 19.05 -8.70
C PHE A 83 4.32 19.59 -8.50
N PRO A 84 3.88 20.63 -9.23
CA PRO A 84 2.56 21.23 -9.02
C PRO A 84 1.43 20.20 -9.05
N GLY A 85 0.66 20.12 -7.97
CA GLY A 85 -0.45 19.18 -7.81
C GLY A 85 -0.08 17.77 -7.36
N TYR A 86 1.20 17.47 -7.12
CA TYR A 86 1.65 16.16 -6.65
C TYR A 86 2.37 16.26 -5.30
N PRO A 87 1.67 15.97 -4.18
CA PRO A 87 2.26 15.97 -2.85
C PRO A 87 3.36 14.93 -2.72
N VAL A 88 4.47 15.26 -2.06
CA VAL A 88 5.55 14.31 -1.77
C VAL A 88 5.05 13.09 -0.99
N ILE A 89 4.11 13.32 -0.08
CA ILE A 89 3.55 12.26 0.75
C ILE A 89 2.80 11.18 -0.07
N ALA A 90 2.36 11.51 -1.29
CA ALA A 90 1.68 10.55 -2.17
C ALA A 90 2.56 9.34 -2.52
N VAL A 91 3.89 9.48 -2.52
CA VAL A 91 4.83 8.40 -2.85
C VAL A 91 4.76 7.26 -1.83
N ILE A 92 4.56 7.57 -0.54
CA ILE A 92 4.43 6.57 0.52
C ILE A 92 2.96 6.24 0.80
N ASP A 93 2.05 7.20 0.67
CA ASP A 93 0.63 6.98 0.94
C ASP A 93 0.00 6.01 -0.08
N SER A 94 0.46 5.99 -1.33
CA SER A 94 0.03 4.97 -2.30
C SER A 94 0.42 3.55 -1.86
N VAL A 95 1.67 3.38 -1.43
CA VAL A 95 2.21 2.09 -0.95
C VAL A 95 1.47 1.64 0.32
N VAL A 96 1.24 2.55 1.27
CA VAL A 96 0.50 2.25 2.51
C VAL A 96 -0.95 1.86 2.20
N SER A 97 -1.59 2.55 1.25
CA SER A 97 -2.95 2.19 0.83
C SER A 97 -3.02 0.79 0.24
N GLY A 98 -2.14 0.44 -0.70
CA GLY A 98 -2.11 -0.90 -1.28
C GLY A 98 -1.71 -1.97 -0.26
N TRP A 99 -0.83 -1.64 0.70
CA TRP A 99 -0.49 -2.54 1.81
C TRP A 99 -1.70 -2.80 2.72
N ASN A 100 -2.46 -1.77 3.09
CA ASN A 100 -3.68 -1.94 3.89
C ASN A 100 -4.73 -2.78 3.16
N GLU A 101 -4.88 -2.58 1.85
CA GLU A 101 -5.78 -3.37 1.00
C GLU A 101 -5.34 -4.84 0.92
N THR A 102 -4.03 -5.09 0.77
CA THR A 102 -3.44 -6.43 0.63
C THR A 102 -3.46 -7.21 1.94
N CYS A 103 -3.18 -6.53 3.04
CA CYS A 103 -2.97 -7.12 4.35
C CYS A 103 -4.21 -7.07 5.26
N LEU A 104 -5.37 -6.72 4.70
CA LEU A 104 -6.65 -6.79 5.40
C LEU A 104 -6.90 -8.24 5.85
N LYS A 105 -7.21 -8.39 7.15
CA LYS A 105 -7.58 -9.67 7.75
C LYS A 105 -9.01 -9.64 8.26
N ASP A 106 -9.66 -10.79 8.21
CA ASP A 106 -10.95 -11.02 8.86
C ASP A 106 -10.75 -11.28 10.36
N THR A 107 -11.86 -11.36 11.08
CA THR A 107 -11.95 -11.65 12.53
C THR A 107 -11.35 -12.99 12.94
N ASP A 108 -11.27 -13.96 12.02
CA ASP A 108 -10.61 -15.25 12.25
C ASP A 108 -9.09 -15.22 11.95
N GLY A 109 -8.55 -14.07 11.54
CA GLY A 109 -7.14 -13.88 11.27
C GLY A 109 -6.68 -14.25 9.87
N GLU A 110 -7.57 -14.78 9.02
CA GLU A 110 -7.28 -15.08 7.63
C GLU A 110 -7.26 -13.81 6.76
N TYR A 111 -6.45 -13.81 5.70
CA TYR A 111 -6.37 -12.69 4.78
C TYR A 111 -7.64 -12.59 3.93
N CYS A 112 -8.16 -11.37 3.82
CA CYS A 112 -9.38 -11.13 3.06
C CYS A 112 -9.22 -11.40 1.57
N ASN A 113 -8.03 -11.14 0.99
CA ASN A 113 -7.77 -11.49 -0.40
C ASN A 113 -7.89 -13.00 -0.65
N ALA A 114 -7.32 -13.84 0.23
CA ALA A 114 -7.42 -15.29 0.11
C ALA A 114 -8.89 -15.77 0.18
N LYS A 115 -9.71 -15.13 1.04
CA LYS A 115 -11.15 -15.44 1.11
C LYS A 115 -11.92 -15.04 -0.15
N ILE A 116 -11.64 -13.85 -0.68
CA ILE A 116 -12.30 -13.33 -1.89
C ILE A 116 -11.89 -14.15 -3.12
N GLU A 117 -10.63 -14.53 -3.23
CA GLU A 117 -10.12 -15.37 -4.32
C GLU A 117 -10.72 -16.78 -4.33
N ALA A 118 -11.21 -17.26 -3.18
CA ALA A 118 -11.92 -18.53 -3.07
C ALA A 118 -13.40 -18.45 -3.46
N PHE A 119 -13.94 -17.26 -3.77
CA PHE A 119 -15.31 -17.14 -4.26
C PHE A 119 -15.45 -17.80 -5.64
N PRO A 120 -16.58 -18.47 -5.92
CA PRO A 120 -16.85 -18.99 -7.25
C PRO A 120 -16.82 -17.88 -8.29
N ALA A 121 -16.16 -18.13 -9.41
CA ALA A 121 -16.18 -17.21 -10.54
C ALA A 121 -17.62 -17.09 -11.08
N VAL A 122 -18.06 -15.86 -11.28
CA VAL A 122 -19.35 -15.53 -11.91
C VAL A 122 -19.11 -14.50 -13.01
N GLU A 123 -19.98 -14.49 -14.03
CA GLU A 123 -19.83 -13.55 -15.16
C GLU A 123 -20.20 -12.11 -14.77
N LYS A 124 -21.16 -11.94 -13.86
CA LYS A 124 -21.62 -10.64 -13.41
C LYS A 124 -21.67 -10.56 -11.89
N LEU A 125 -21.51 -9.34 -11.38
CA LEU A 125 -21.61 -9.06 -9.95
C LEU A 125 -22.98 -9.44 -9.36
N GLU A 126 -24.06 -9.30 -10.14
CA GLU A 126 -25.43 -9.67 -9.75
C GLU A 126 -25.62 -11.18 -9.52
N ASP A 127 -24.73 -12.01 -10.07
CA ASP A 127 -24.76 -13.46 -9.91
C ASP A 127 -23.96 -13.91 -8.66
N MET A 128 -23.21 -13.01 -8.01
CA MET A 128 -22.49 -13.35 -6.79
C MET A 128 -23.49 -13.61 -5.64
N PRO A 129 -23.30 -14.68 -4.86
CA PRO A 129 -24.06 -14.91 -3.64
C PRO A 129 -24.05 -13.68 -2.72
N GLN A 130 -25.23 -13.30 -2.23
CA GLN A 130 -25.35 -12.15 -1.32
C GLN A 130 -24.45 -12.28 -0.09
N THR A 131 -24.23 -13.50 0.42
CA THR A 131 -23.32 -13.76 1.54
C THR A 131 -21.86 -13.40 1.25
N GLN A 132 -21.43 -13.45 -0.02
CA GLN A 132 -20.10 -13.04 -0.45
C GLN A 132 -20.02 -11.53 -0.65
N LEU A 133 -21.02 -10.94 -1.33
CA LEU A 133 -21.14 -9.50 -1.51
C LEU A 133 -21.21 -8.76 -0.16
N CYS A 134 -21.94 -9.32 0.80
CA CYS A 134 -22.08 -8.79 2.15
C CYS A 134 -21.02 -9.30 3.14
N SER A 135 -20.02 -10.07 2.67
CA SER A 135 -18.94 -10.50 3.55
C SER A 135 -18.12 -9.30 4.03
N PHE A 136 -17.62 -9.37 5.26
CA PHE A 136 -16.75 -8.32 5.81
C PHE A 136 -15.57 -8.04 4.88
N CYS A 137 -14.90 -9.09 4.41
CA CYS A 137 -13.73 -8.96 3.56
C CYS A 137 -14.00 -8.23 2.25
N PHE A 138 -15.08 -8.59 1.54
CA PHE A 138 -15.41 -7.94 0.28
C PHE A 138 -15.78 -6.47 0.50
N GLY A 139 -16.67 -6.19 1.47
CA GLY A 139 -17.12 -4.83 1.76
C GLY A 139 -15.99 -3.92 2.25
N GLU A 140 -15.18 -4.38 3.21
CA GLU A 140 -14.12 -3.57 3.80
C GLU A 140 -12.97 -3.33 2.82
N LYS A 141 -12.63 -4.31 1.96
CA LYS A 141 -11.65 -4.10 0.89
C LYS A 141 -12.10 -2.99 -0.07
N LEU A 142 -13.34 -3.05 -0.56
CA LEU A 142 -13.89 -1.98 -1.42
C LEU A 142 -13.92 -0.63 -0.70
N ARG A 143 -14.23 -0.60 0.60
CA ARG A 143 -14.19 0.63 1.41
C ARG A 143 -12.78 1.20 1.51
N LEU A 144 -11.76 0.36 1.71
CA LEU A 144 -10.36 0.78 1.72
C LEU A 144 -9.95 1.38 0.37
N MET A 145 -10.34 0.73 -0.73
CA MET A 145 -10.08 1.24 -2.07
C MET A 145 -10.76 2.60 -2.29
N GLN A 146 -12.06 2.73 -2.02
CA GLN A 146 -12.80 3.98 -2.19
C GLN A 146 -12.23 5.16 -1.39
N ARG A 147 -11.67 4.90 -0.21
CA ARG A 147 -11.10 5.94 0.68
C ARG A 147 -9.74 6.43 0.22
N SER A 148 -9.06 5.64 -0.59
CA SER A 148 -7.71 5.95 -1.07
C SER A 148 -7.79 6.64 -2.43
N PRO A 149 -7.25 7.86 -2.59
CA PRO A 149 -7.12 8.49 -3.90
C PRO A 149 -6.10 7.78 -4.81
N TYR A 150 -5.40 6.77 -4.28
CA TYR A 150 -4.36 6.02 -4.98
C TYR A 150 -4.83 4.65 -5.47
N SER A 151 -6.05 4.23 -5.12
CA SER A 151 -6.58 2.92 -5.51
C SER A 151 -7.09 2.91 -6.96
N ALA A 152 -7.40 1.70 -7.45
CA ALA A 152 -8.05 1.48 -8.74
C ALA A 152 -9.59 1.44 -8.68
N TYR A 153 -10.21 1.89 -7.59
CA TYR A 153 -11.67 2.01 -7.48
C TYR A 153 -12.22 3.07 -8.45
#